data_AF-A0A962T6E5-F1
#
_entry.id   AF-A0A962T6E5-F1
#
_cell.length_a   1.000
_cell.length_b   1.000
_cell.length_c   1.000
_cell.angle_alpha   90.00
_cell.angle_beta   90.00
_cell.angle_gamma   90.00
#
_symmetry.space_group_name_H-M   'P 1'
#
loop_
_entity.id
_entity.type
_entity.pdbx_description
1 polymer ?
#
loop_
_entity_poly.entity_id
_entity_poly.type
_entity_poly.pdbx_seq_one_letter_code
_entity_poly.pdbx_strand_id
1 'polypeptide(L)'
;LMGAPVRDHLFNTDALYLPVLFFDIINNNGRISDWYLTPAPYFFPDYLIFLLSYYLGSNTYYQILSFALLQVALTFGVVWLLVIQISKDNQLLISSLIIVLLTWLSLTTDHPFVLLLISAHHYGAFISTILFVAIWLRYFNIDNYWKWNRLIIITIGMSLLIFFTTLSDALFLVQTLVPFTITCFIIDIINRGFSIKKY
;
A
#
# COMPACT_ATOMS: atom_id res chain seq x y z
N LEU A 1 28.50 -10.46 8.84
CA LEU A 1 27.44 -11.09 8.02
C LEU A 1 26.09 -10.56 8.49
N MET A 2 25.79 -9.29 8.18
CA MET A 2 24.46 -8.70 8.41
C MET A 2 23.64 -8.97 7.14
N GLY A 3 22.53 -9.72 7.24
CA GLY A 3 21.69 -10.10 6.09
C GLY A 3 21.18 -11.54 6.08
N ALA A 4 21.60 -12.39 7.03
CA ALA A 4 21.08 -13.76 7.17
C ALA A 4 19.54 -13.83 7.36
N PRO A 5 18.90 -13.05 8.25
CA PRO A 5 17.46 -13.21 8.50
C PRO A 5 16.60 -12.74 7.32
N VAL A 6 16.95 -11.62 6.67
CA VAL A 6 16.19 -11.10 5.52
C VAL A 6 16.24 -12.06 4.32
N ARG A 7 17.39 -12.72 4.10
CA ARG A 7 17.54 -13.67 3.00
C ARG A 7 16.56 -14.83 3.11
N ASP A 8 16.37 -15.36 4.31
CA ASP A 8 15.46 -16.49 4.54
C ASP A 8 14.00 -16.07 4.31
N HIS A 9 13.67 -14.81 4.60
CA HIS A 9 12.36 -14.23 4.30
C HIS A 9 12.13 -13.88 2.83
N LEU A 10 13.18 -13.47 2.10
CA LEU A 10 13.07 -13.16 0.67
C LEU A 10 12.97 -14.42 -0.20
N PHE A 11 13.56 -15.53 0.24
CA PHE A 11 13.66 -16.77 -0.52
C PHE A 11 13.03 -17.94 0.23
N ASN A 12 11.74 -17.81 0.55
CA ASN A 12 10.91 -18.91 1.07
C ASN A 12 9.87 -19.34 0.05
N THR A 13 9.14 -20.41 0.37
CA THR A 13 8.11 -20.98 -0.50
C THR A 13 6.98 -20.01 -0.81
N ASP A 14 6.63 -19.14 0.13
CA ASP A 14 5.53 -18.17 -0.06
C ASP A 14 5.95 -17.06 -1.02
N ALA A 15 7.21 -16.59 -0.93
CA ALA A 15 7.79 -15.63 -1.86
C ALA A 15 7.93 -16.17 -3.28
N LEU A 16 7.98 -17.51 -3.46
CA LEU A 16 8.01 -18.16 -4.77
C LEU A 16 6.64 -18.25 -5.45
N TYR A 17 5.54 -17.97 -4.75
CA TYR A 17 4.19 -18.06 -5.32
C TYR A 17 4.03 -17.18 -6.57
N LEU A 18 4.32 -15.87 -6.47
CA LEU A 18 4.18 -14.96 -7.61
C LEU A 18 5.14 -15.28 -8.77
N PRO A 19 6.43 -15.57 -8.55
CA PRO A 19 7.31 -16.02 -9.63
C PRO A 19 6.75 -17.22 -10.42
N VAL A 20 6.25 -18.24 -9.72
CA VAL A 20 5.73 -19.45 -10.40
C VAL A 20 4.40 -19.17 -11.10
N LEU A 21 3.48 -18.43 -10.46
CA LEU A 21 2.21 -18.01 -11.07
C LEU A 21 2.43 -17.25 -12.37
N PHE A 22 3.32 -16.24 -12.35
CA PHE A 22 3.60 -15.41 -13.53
C PHE A 22 4.38 -16.17 -14.59
N PHE A 23 5.32 -17.03 -14.20
CA PHE A 23 6.00 -17.91 -15.16
C PHE A 23 5.02 -18.81 -15.90
N ASP A 24 4.05 -19.40 -15.19
CA ASP A 24 3.05 -20.28 -15.79
C ASP A 24 2.10 -19.53 -16.75
N ILE A 25 1.55 -18.40 -16.30
CA ILE A 25 0.64 -17.59 -17.11
C ILE A 25 1.33 -17.03 -18.36
N ILE A 26 2.56 -16.53 -18.22
CA ILE A 26 3.26 -15.81 -19.30
C ILE A 26 3.97 -16.77 -20.26
N ASN A 27 4.64 -17.82 -19.76
CA ASN A 27 5.46 -18.69 -20.60
C ASN A 27 4.79 -20.03 -20.94
N ASN A 28 3.89 -20.54 -20.10
CA ASN A 28 3.30 -21.88 -20.28
C ASN A 28 1.85 -21.83 -20.82
N ASN A 29 1.33 -20.65 -21.17
CA ASN A 29 -0.08 -20.44 -21.52
C ASN A 29 -1.07 -20.89 -20.42
N GLY A 30 -0.63 -20.89 -19.16
CA GLY A 30 -1.48 -21.17 -18.01
C GLY A 30 -2.58 -20.11 -17.85
N ARG A 31 -3.68 -20.47 -17.20
CA ARG A 31 -4.78 -19.53 -16.90
C ARG A 31 -4.85 -19.30 -15.39
N ILE A 32 -5.23 -18.08 -14.98
CA ILE A 32 -5.48 -17.77 -13.56
C ILE A 32 -6.53 -18.71 -12.96
N SER A 33 -7.50 -19.18 -13.76
CA SER A 33 -8.53 -20.14 -13.34
C SER A 33 -7.98 -21.49 -12.90
N ASP A 34 -6.76 -21.83 -13.32
CA ASP A 34 -6.13 -23.12 -13.05
C ASP A 34 -5.38 -23.10 -11.70
N TRP A 35 -5.27 -21.92 -11.09
CA TRP A 35 -4.53 -21.68 -9.86
C TRP A 35 -5.44 -21.60 -8.64
N TYR A 36 -5.04 -22.30 -7.57
CA TYR A 36 -5.63 -22.11 -6.25
C TYR A 36 -5.05 -20.84 -5.62
N LEU A 37 -5.81 -19.75 -5.72
CA LEU A 37 -5.43 -18.47 -5.12
C LEU A 37 -5.47 -18.57 -3.58
N THR A 38 -4.58 -17.83 -2.93
CA THR A 38 -4.58 -17.70 -1.47
C THR A 38 -5.90 -17.07 -0.98
N PRO A 39 -6.38 -17.41 0.23
CA PRO A 39 -7.65 -16.88 0.76
C PRO A 39 -7.73 -15.35 0.77
N ALA A 40 -6.60 -14.69 1.05
CA ALA A 40 -6.37 -13.30 0.68
C ALA A 40 -5.45 -13.32 -0.56
N PRO A 41 -5.93 -13.00 -1.76
CA PRO A 41 -5.14 -13.11 -2.99
C PRO A 41 -4.06 -12.02 -3.10
N TYR A 42 -4.15 -10.95 -2.28
CA TYR A 42 -3.20 -9.84 -2.20
C TYR A 42 -2.80 -9.30 -3.59
N PHE A 43 -3.73 -9.26 -4.55
CA PHE A 43 -3.39 -8.89 -5.92
C PHE A 43 -3.14 -7.40 -6.12
N PHE A 44 -3.72 -6.54 -5.28
CA PHE A 44 -3.60 -5.09 -5.41
C PHE A 44 -2.84 -4.48 -4.22
N PRO A 45 -1.77 -3.69 -4.46
CA PRO A 45 -1.10 -3.44 -5.75
C PRO A 45 -0.08 -4.52 -6.15
N ASP A 46 0.09 -5.58 -5.36
CA ASP A 46 1.26 -6.47 -5.39
C ASP A 46 1.44 -7.18 -6.74
N TYR A 47 0.37 -7.65 -7.41
CA TYR A 47 0.50 -8.30 -8.72
C TYR A 47 0.94 -7.31 -9.81
N LEU A 48 0.55 -6.04 -9.71
CA LEU A 48 1.00 -5.02 -10.66
C LEU A 48 2.49 -4.74 -10.48
N ILE A 49 2.94 -4.65 -9.23
CA ILE A 49 4.36 -4.49 -8.90
C ILE A 49 5.14 -5.71 -9.40
N PHE A 50 4.65 -6.92 -9.10
CA PHE A 50 5.32 -8.15 -9.48
C PHE A 50 5.33 -8.36 -11.00
N LEU A 51 4.29 -7.97 -11.73
CA LEU A 51 4.30 -7.97 -13.20
C LEU A 51 5.47 -7.16 -13.75
N LEU A 52 5.71 -5.96 -13.20
CA LEU A 52 6.85 -5.13 -13.59
C LEU A 52 8.17 -5.81 -13.21
N SER A 53 8.26 -6.37 -12.00
CA SER A 53 9.44 -7.10 -11.54
C SER A 53 9.77 -8.31 -12.40
N TYR A 54 8.74 -9.02 -12.88
CA TYR A 54 8.87 -10.20 -13.73
C TYR A 54 9.62 -9.87 -15.02
N TYR A 55 9.29 -8.75 -15.66
CA TYR A 55 9.95 -8.30 -16.89
C TYR A 55 11.32 -7.64 -16.65
N LEU A 56 11.55 -7.08 -15.47
CA LEU A 56 12.85 -6.48 -15.11
C LEU A 56 13.90 -7.54 -14.72
N GLY A 57 13.47 -8.67 -14.16
CA GLY A 57 14.35 -9.72 -13.67
C GLY A 57 14.63 -10.81 -14.71
N SER A 58 15.90 -11.15 -14.91
CA SER A 58 16.31 -12.24 -15.83
C SER A 58 16.05 -13.65 -15.28
N ASN A 59 15.80 -13.78 -13.98
CA ASN A 59 15.46 -15.01 -13.29
C ASN A 59 14.70 -14.69 -11.99
N THR A 60 14.18 -15.71 -11.32
CA THR A 60 13.40 -15.58 -10.06
C THR A 60 14.09 -14.73 -8.99
N TYR A 61 15.41 -14.85 -8.85
CA TYR A 61 16.17 -14.06 -7.87
C TYR A 61 16.06 -12.55 -8.17
N TYR A 62 16.30 -12.16 -9.42
CA TYR A 62 16.21 -10.76 -9.82
C TYR A 62 14.77 -10.25 -9.82
N GLN A 63 13.79 -11.10 -10.10
CA GLN A 63 12.37 -10.71 -10.02
C GLN A 63 11.97 -10.39 -8.57
N ILE A 64 12.34 -11.22 -7.59
CA ILE A 64 12.09 -10.95 -6.17
C ILE A 64 12.83 -9.68 -5.71
N LEU A 65 14.10 -9.52 -6.10
CA LEU A 65 14.87 -8.32 -5.76
C LEU A 65 14.26 -7.06 -6.37
N SER A 66 13.85 -7.10 -7.63
CA SER A 66 13.16 -6.00 -8.30
C SER A 66 11.83 -5.68 -7.62
N PHE A 67 11.08 -6.69 -7.18
CA PHE A 67 9.86 -6.47 -6.42
C PHE A 67 10.13 -5.69 -5.13
N ALA A 68 11.09 -6.13 -4.31
CA ALA A 68 11.45 -5.46 -3.07
C ALA A 68 11.81 -3.99 -3.31
N LEU A 69 12.59 -3.69 -4.35
CA LEU A 69 12.99 -2.33 -4.71
C LEU A 69 11.80 -1.48 -5.17
N LEU A 70 10.92 -2.03 -6.02
CA LEU A 70 9.73 -1.33 -6.49
C LEU A 70 8.73 -1.09 -5.34
N GLN A 71 8.60 -2.04 -4.41
CA GLN A 71 7.77 -1.89 -3.22
C GLN A 71 8.29 -0.77 -2.32
N VAL A 72 9.61 -0.69 -2.07
CA VAL A 72 10.23 0.43 -1.34
C VAL A 72 9.99 1.77 -2.06
N ALA A 73 10.14 1.81 -3.38
CA ALA A 73 9.89 3.02 -4.17
C ALA A 73 8.41 3.45 -4.11
N LEU A 74 7.48 2.49 -4.17
CA LEU A 74 6.05 2.76 -4.03
C LEU A 74 5.70 3.26 -2.63
N THR A 75 6.23 2.63 -1.59
CA THR A 75 6.08 3.06 -0.19
C THR A 75 6.59 4.48 -0.01
N PHE A 76 7.76 4.81 -0.59
CA PHE A 76 8.27 6.18 -0.61
C PHE A 76 7.28 7.15 -1.27
N GLY A 77 6.76 6.79 -2.45
CA GLY A 77 5.78 7.61 -3.17
C GLY A 77 4.53 7.90 -2.34
N VAL A 78 3.92 6.88 -1.71
CA VAL A 78 2.70 7.08 -0.91
C VAL A 78 2.97 7.82 0.40
N VAL A 79 4.12 7.58 1.04
CA VAL A 79 4.54 8.35 2.24
C VAL A 79 4.76 9.81 1.86
N TRP A 80 5.41 10.09 0.73
CA TRP A 80 5.59 11.44 0.26
C TRP A 80 4.24 12.13 -0.01
N LEU A 81 3.31 11.45 -0.69
CA LEU A 81 1.95 11.94 -0.90
C LEU A 81 1.20 12.23 0.42
N LEU A 82 1.45 11.47 1.47
CA LEU A 82 0.90 11.75 2.80
C LEU A 82 1.56 12.98 3.43
N VAL A 83 2.89 13.05 3.41
CA VAL A 83 3.68 14.14 4.01
C VAL A 83 3.34 15.49 3.38
N ILE A 84 3.12 15.58 2.07
CA ILE A 84 2.71 16.84 1.43
C ILE A 84 1.35 17.37 1.92
N GLN A 85 0.50 16.52 2.53
CA GLN A 85 -0.78 16.96 3.12
C GLN A 85 -0.62 17.50 4.55
N ILE A 86 0.49 17.16 5.22
CA ILE A 86 0.71 17.43 6.65
C ILE A 86 1.76 18.53 6.84
N SER A 87 2.83 18.52 6.05
CA SER A 87 3.94 19.46 6.14
C SER A 87 4.05 20.31 4.87
N LYS A 88 4.29 21.61 5.05
CA LYS A 88 4.58 22.54 3.93
C LYS A 88 6.06 22.57 3.57
N ASP A 89 6.94 22.27 4.54
CA ASP A 89 8.39 22.35 4.38
C ASP A 89 9.03 20.97 4.47
N ASN A 90 10.20 20.83 3.82
CA ASN A 90 11.08 19.65 3.92
C ASN A 90 10.40 18.30 3.60
N GLN A 91 9.33 18.29 2.81
CA GLN A 91 8.52 17.09 2.53
C GLN A 91 9.35 15.91 2.00
N LEU A 92 10.27 16.20 1.07
CA LEU A 92 11.17 15.21 0.51
C LEU A 92 12.12 14.65 1.56
N LEU A 93 12.74 15.51 2.37
CA LEU A 93 13.65 15.10 3.44
C LEU A 93 12.94 14.22 4.47
N ILE A 94 11.75 14.63 4.93
CA ILE A 94 10.94 13.87 5.89
C ILE A 94 10.59 12.49 5.31
N SER A 95 10.12 12.44 4.07
CA SER A 95 9.75 11.19 3.41
C SER A 95 10.95 10.26 3.22
N SER A 96 12.10 10.81 2.81
CA SER A 96 13.35 10.06 2.68
C SER A 96 13.83 9.52 4.03
N LEU A 97 13.76 10.31 5.10
CA LEU A 97 14.13 9.85 6.45
C LEU A 97 13.23 8.72 6.93
N ILE A 98 11.92 8.81 6.70
CA ILE A 98 10.96 7.74 7.03
C ILE A 98 11.34 6.45 6.28
N ILE A 99 11.61 6.54 4.98
CA ILE A 99 11.93 5.35 4.18
C ILE A 99 13.31 4.77 4.52
N VAL A 100 14.30 5.60 4.82
CA VAL A 100 15.61 5.13 5.31
C VAL A 100 15.42 4.37 6.63
N LEU A 101 14.62 4.91 7.55
CA LEU A 101 14.33 4.25 8.83
C LEU A 101 13.58 2.93 8.61
N LEU A 102 12.52 2.92 7.80
CA LEU A 102 11.76 1.70 7.51
C LEU A 102 12.61 0.65 6.79
N THR A 103 13.47 1.06 5.87
CA THR A 103 14.40 0.16 5.17
C THR A 103 15.43 -0.39 6.16
N TRP A 104 16.03 0.44 7.00
CA TRP A 104 16.95 0.01 8.04
C TRP A 104 16.30 -1.00 8.99
N LEU A 105 15.07 -0.73 9.46
CA LEU A 105 14.29 -1.66 10.28
C LEU A 105 14.02 -2.96 9.53
N SER A 106 13.59 -2.90 8.26
CA SER A 106 13.32 -4.10 7.45
C SER A 106 14.56 -4.98 7.24
N LEU A 107 15.76 -4.40 7.30
CA LEU A 107 17.02 -5.12 7.14
C LEU A 107 17.60 -5.66 8.45
N THR A 108 17.15 -5.14 9.60
CA THR A 108 17.74 -5.42 10.92
C THR A 108 16.78 -6.10 11.88
N THR A 109 15.49 -6.10 11.57
CA THR A 109 14.42 -6.66 12.40
C THR A 109 13.50 -7.54 11.56
N ASP A 110 12.80 -8.47 12.21
CA ASP A 110 11.85 -9.36 11.56
C ASP A 110 10.50 -8.66 11.32
N HIS A 111 9.39 -9.29 11.70
CA HIS A 111 8.07 -8.69 11.60
C HIS A 111 7.90 -7.50 12.57
N PRO A 112 7.14 -6.47 12.16
CA PRO A 112 6.41 -6.33 10.89
C PRO A 112 7.25 -5.72 9.75
N PHE A 113 8.46 -5.24 10.02
CA PHE A 113 9.20 -4.38 9.09
C PHE A 113 9.75 -5.12 7.88
N VAL A 114 10.12 -6.40 8.04
CA VAL A 114 10.60 -7.24 6.92
C VAL A 114 9.58 -7.33 5.77
N LEU A 115 8.28 -7.16 6.05
CA LEU A 115 7.21 -7.19 5.05
C LEU A 115 7.37 -6.11 3.96
N LEU A 116 8.11 -5.04 4.23
CA LEU A 116 8.47 -4.02 3.23
C LEU A 116 9.25 -4.63 2.04
N LEU A 117 9.95 -5.74 2.23
CA LEU A 117 10.84 -6.32 1.22
C LEU A 117 10.30 -7.61 0.60
N ILE A 118 9.26 -8.23 1.17
CA ILE A 118 8.78 -9.55 0.75
C ILE A 118 7.56 -9.38 -0.16
N SER A 119 7.46 -10.23 -1.19
CA SER A 119 6.32 -10.30 -2.12
C SER A 119 5.16 -11.16 -1.63
N ALA A 120 5.07 -11.36 -0.32
CA ALA A 120 4.10 -12.22 0.34
C ALA A 120 3.61 -11.51 1.62
N HIS A 121 2.31 -11.66 1.90
CA HIS A 121 1.57 -11.10 3.03
C HIS A 121 1.21 -9.61 2.92
N HIS A 122 -0.08 -9.31 2.73
CA HIS A 122 -0.89 -8.13 3.13
C HIS A 122 -0.29 -6.70 3.03
N TYR A 123 0.94 -6.52 2.55
CA TYR A 123 1.66 -5.25 2.56
C TYR A 123 1.03 -4.27 1.58
N GLY A 124 0.41 -4.77 0.51
CA GLY A 124 -0.44 -4.00 -0.37
C GLY A 124 -1.60 -3.28 0.33
N ALA A 125 -2.25 -3.91 1.30
CA ALA A 125 -3.31 -3.28 2.09
C ALA A 125 -2.75 -2.17 2.99
N PHE A 126 -1.53 -2.32 3.50
CA PHE A 126 -0.82 -1.28 4.24
C PHE A 126 -0.48 -0.07 3.35
N ILE A 127 0.09 -0.28 2.16
CA ILE A 127 0.35 0.80 1.18
C ILE A 127 -0.95 1.52 0.82
N SER A 128 -2.01 0.76 0.55
CA SER A 128 -3.33 1.30 0.21
C SER A 128 -3.95 2.11 1.34
N THR A 129 -3.67 1.74 2.60
CA THR A 129 -4.07 2.50 3.79
C THR A 129 -3.39 3.87 3.85
N ILE A 130 -2.08 3.93 3.62
CA ILE A 130 -1.34 5.20 3.59
C ILE A 130 -1.88 6.10 2.46
N LEU A 131 -2.08 5.53 1.27
CA LEU A 131 -2.64 6.26 0.14
C LEU A 131 -4.06 6.75 0.43
N PHE A 132 -4.91 5.92 1.03
CA PHE A 132 -6.26 6.27 1.45
C PHE A 132 -6.26 7.48 2.40
N VAL A 133 -5.40 7.46 3.42
CA VAL A 133 -5.28 8.59 4.36
C VAL A 133 -4.76 9.85 3.66
N ALA A 134 -3.79 9.74 2.75
CA ALA A 134 -3.29 10.89 1.99
C ALA A 134 -4.40 11.53 1.13
N ILE A 135 -5.22 10.72 0.45
CA ILE A 135 -6.35 11.20 -0.34
C ILE A 135 -7.44 11.80 0.57
N TRP A 136 -7.70 11.18 1.72
CA TRP A 136 -8.66 11.69 2.71
C TRP A 136 -8.25 13.05 3.28
N LEU A 137 -6.98 13.26 3.64
CA LEU A 137 -6.51 14.57 4.08
C LEU A 137 -6.63 15.61 2.96
N ARG A 138 -6.33 15.22 1.72
CA ARG A 138 -6.49 16.09 0.55
C ARG A 138 -7.94 16.53 0.34
N TYR A 139 -8.92 15.69 0.67
CA TYR A 139 -10.35 16.02 0.59
C TYR A 139 -10.70 17.27 1.43
N PHE A 140 -10.11 17.41 2.61
CA PHE A 140 -10.35 18.58 3.48
C PHE A 140 -9.64 19.85 3.03
N ASN A 141 -8.58 19.72 2.22
CA ASN A 141 -7.76 20.84 1.75
C ASN A 141 -8.15 21.36 0.36
N ILE A 142 -9.36 21.06 -0.13
CA ILE A 142 -9.82 21.50 -1.46
C ILE A 142 -10.24 22.96 -1.45
N ASP A 143 -9.55 23.80 -2.22
CA ASP A 143 -9.93 25.20 -2.47
C ASP A 143 -11.28 25.33 -3.19
N ASN A 144 -12.04 26.37 -2.83
CA ASN A 144 -13.44 26.56 -3.26
C ASN A 144 -13.64 26.71 -4.79
N TYR A 145 -12.62 27.10 -5.55
CA TYR A 145 -12.78 27.53 -6.96
C TYR A 145 -13.04 26.38 -7.95
N TRP A 146 -12.54 25.15 -7.70
CA TRP A 146 -12.72 23.97 -8.56
C TRP A 146 -13.38 22.79 -7.82
N LYS A 147 -14.16 23.11 -6.79
CA LYS A 147 -14.54 22.18 -5.74
C LYS A 147 -15.28 20.94 -6.26
N TRP A 148 -16.27 21.09 -7.14
CA TRP A 148 -17.11 19.96 -7.57
C TRP A 148 -16.37 18.90 -8.39
N ASN A 149 -15.65 19.29 -9.45
CA ASN A 149 -14.94 18.32 -10.30
C ASN A 149 -13.82 17.61 -9.53
N ARG A 150 -13.11 18.34 -8.66
CA ARG A 150 -12.06 17.75 -7.81
C ARG A 150 -12.63 16.80 -6.77
N LEU A 151 -13.76 17.14 -6.16
CA LEU A 151 -14.47 16.25 -5.23
C LEU A 151 -14.89 14.96 -5.92
N ILE A 152 -15.51 15.04 -7.10
CA ILE A 152 -15.92 13.86 -7.87
C ILE A 152 -14.71 12.95 -8.16
N ILE A 153 -13.60 13.52 -8.64
CA ILE A 153 -12.39 12.74 -8.94
C ILE A 153 -11.84 12.07 -7.67
N ILE A 154 -11.77 12.79 -6.56
CA ILE A 154 -11.29 12.26 -5.28
C ILE A 154 -12.20 11.13 -4.77
N THR A 155 -13.52 11.33 -4.83
CA THR A 155 -14.49 10.31 -4.41
C THR A 155 -14.38 9.06 -5.28
N ILE A 156 -14.33 9.21 -6.61
CA ILE A 156 -14.14 8.07 -7.53
C ILE A 156 -12.81 7.35 -7.22
N GLY A 157 -11.73 8.10 -7.04
CA GLY A 157 -10.42 7.54 -6.70
C GLY A 157 -10.44 6.77 -5.39
N MET A 158 -11.06 7.30 -4.33
CA MET A 158 -11.24 6.60 -3.06
C MET A 158 -12.11 5.35 -3.20
N SER A 159 -13.22 5.42 -3.95
CA SER A 159 -14.09 4.27 -4.17
C SER A 159 -13.37 3.14 -4.92
N LEU A 160 -12.59 3.47 -5.95
CA LEU A 160 -11.79 2.48 -6.68
C LEU A 160 -10.70 1.89 -5.78
N LEU A 161 -9.99 2.72 -5.01
CA LEU A 161 -8.99 2.25 -4.06
C LEU A 161 -9.60 1.28 -3.04
N ILE A 162 -10.73 1.65 -2.43
CA ILE A 162 -11.46 0.79 -1.49
C ILE A 162 -11.86 -0.52 -2.15
N PHE A 163 -12.45 -0.45 -3.34
CA PHE A 163 -12.94 -1.63 -4.07
C PHE A 163 -11.80 -2.60 -4.36
N PHE A 164 -10.72 -2.14 -5.00
CA PHE A 164 -9.60 -3.01 -5.35
C PHE A 164 -8.86 -3.53 -4.12
N THR A 165 -8.65 -2.70 -3.10
CA THR A 165 -7.96 -3.13 -1.88
C THR A 165 -8.80 -4.15 -1.11
N THR A 166 -10.12 -3.96 -1.00
CA THR A 166 -11.00 -4.90 -0.29
C THR A 166 -11.12 -6.23 -1.03
N LEU A 167 -11.19 -6.18 -2.37
CA LEU A 167 -11.22 -7.39 -3.19
C LEU A 167 -9.88 -8.15 -3.11
N SER A 168 -8.77 -7.43 -2.97
CA SER A 168 -7.42 -7.97 -2.79
C SER A 168 -7.20 -8.55 -1.39
N ASP A 169 -7.69 -7.84 -0.37
CA ASP A 169 -7.47 -8.14 1.04
C ASP A 169 -8.59 -7.56 1.91
N ALA A 170 -9.47 -8.45 2.39
CA ALA A 170 -10.60 -8.05 3.22
C ALA A 170 -10.19 -7.49 4.59
N LEU A 171 -8.96 -7.71 5.06
CA LEU A 171 -8.48 -7.12 6.32
C LEU A 171 -8.45 -5.59 6.25
N PHE A 172 -8.33 -5.02 5.06
CA PHE A 172 -8.43 -3.57 4.84
C PHE A 172 -9.74 -2.97 5.38
N LEU A 173 -10.86 -3.72 5.32
CA LEU A 173 -12.14 -3.26 5.87
C LEU A 173 -12.02 -3.01 7.38
N VAL A 174 -11.47 -3.98 8.10
CA VAL A 174 -11.40 -3.97 9.56
C VAL A 174 -10.30 -3.03 10.05
N GLN A 175 -9.14 -3.01 9.38
CA GLN A 175 -7.97 -2.26 9.82
C GLN A 175 -8.03 -0.79 9.42
N THR A 176 -8.73 -0.44 8.33
CA THR A 176 -8.73 0.92 7.78
C THR A 176 -10.12 1.54 7.77
N LEU A 177 -11.10 0.87 7.16
CA LEU A 177 -12.41 1.47 6.93
C LEU A 177 -13.27 1.58 8.19
N VAL A 178 -13.23 0.58 9.07
CA VAL A 178 -13.95 0.64 10.36
C VAL A 178 -13.40 1.78 11.24
N PRO A 179 -12.08 1.88 11.52
CA PRO A 179 -11.54 3.03 12.28
C PRO A 179 -11.80 4.39 11.62
N PHE A 180 -11.71 4.47 10.29
CA PHE A 180 -12.00 5.69 9.54
C PHE A 180 -13.46 6.14 9.72
N THR A 181 -14.43 5.25 9.52
CA THR A 181 -15.86 5.58 9.66
C THR A 181 -16.20 6.00 11.09
N ILE A 182 -15.65 5.31 12.09
CA ILE A 182 -15.77 5.70 13.50
C ILE A 182 -15.20 7.11 13.72
N THR A 183 -14.02 7.40 13.18
CA THR A 183 -13.38 8.72 13.31
C THR A 183 -14.23 9.83 12.70
N CYS A 184 -14.76 9.62 11.49
CA CYS A 184 -15.68 10.56 10.85
C CYS A 184 -16.96 10.79 11.67
N PHE A 185 -17.53 9.72 12.23
CA PHE A 185 -18.73 9.80 13.06
C PHE A 185 -18.49 10.59 14.36
N ILE A 186 -17.35 10.35 15.03
CA ILE A 186 -16.95 11.11 16.23
C ILE A 186 -16.76 12.59 15.90
N ILE A 187 -16.09 12.91 14.80
CA ILE A 187 -15.90 14.31 14.36
C ILE A 187 -17.24 15.00 14.09
N ASP A 188 -18.19 14.32 13.44
CA ASP A 188 -19.54 14.88 13.19
C ASP A 188 -20.29 15.16 14.50
N ILE A 189 -20.26 14.22 15.47
CA ILE A 189 -20.87 14.42 16.80
C ILE A 189 -20.26 15.63 17.51
N ILE A 190 -18.93 15.74 17.52
CA ILE A 190 -18.21 16.86 18.14
C ILE A 190 -18.65 18.17 17.50
N ASN A 191 -18.62 18.26 16.16
CA ASN A 191 -18.98 19.47 15.44
C ASN A 191 -20.44 19.91 15.69
N ARG A 192 -21.38 18.96 15.78
CA ARG A 192 -22.77 19.24 16.12
C ARG A 192 -22.94 19.69 17.58
N GLY A 193 -22.24 19.05 18.52
CA GLY A 193 -22.30 19.38 19.95
C GLY A 193 -21.75 20.76 20.29
N PHE A 194 -20.69 21.20 19.61
CA PHE A 194 -20.10 22.53 19.81
C PHE A 194 -20.82 23.65 19.05
N SER A 195 -21.65 23.33 18.04
CA SER A 195 -22.46 24.32 17.32
C SER A 195 -23.68 24.84 18.11
N ILE A 196 -23.98 24.29 19.30
CA ILE A 196 -25.22 24.57 20.05
C ILE A 196 -25.11 25.78 21.02
N LYS A 197 -23.99 26.52 21.09
CA LYS A 197 -23.91 27.74 21.90
C LYS A 197 -23.38 28.96 21.13
N LYS A 198 -24.27 29.56 20.36
CA LYS A 198 -24.33 31.02 20.14
C LYS A 198 -25.75 31.47 20.48
N TYR A 199 -26.01 31.63 21.78
CA TYR A 199 -27.11 32.45 22.29
C TYR A 199 -26.51 33.77 22.76
#